data_AF-A0A0C4YSK9-F1
#
_entry.id   AF-A0A0C4YSK9-F1
#
_cell.length_a   1.000
_cell.length_b   1.000
_cell.length_c   1.000
_cell.angle_alpha   90.00
_cell.angle_beta   90.00
_cell.angle_gamma   90.00
#
_symmetry.space_group_name_H-M   'P 1'
#
loop_
_entity.id
_entity.type
_entity.pdbx_description
1 polymer ?
#
loop_
_entity_poly.entity_id
_entity_poly.type
_entity_poly.pdbx_seq_one_letter_code
_entity_poly.pdbx_strand_id
1 'polypeptide(L)'
;MEAVYAGTLGILMACGIYLLLRARTFSVVMGLALISYAVSLFLLGMGRLSTGRPPIIATGAQYADPLPQGLVLTAIVIGFAMTAFAVVLALRSLGITGSDHVDGREAGPARGEPPAAGTPGTPGTDTASGQ
;
A
#
# COMPACT_ATOMS: atom_id res chain seq x y z
N MET A 1 -14.67 13.72 -21.07
CA MET A 1 -13.32 13.52 -20.49
C MET A 1 -13.37 13.39 -18.97
N GLU A 2 -14.30 14.06 -18.29
CA GLU A 2 -14.39 14.01 -16.82
C GLU A 2 -14.67 12.60 -16.27
N ALA A 3 -15.50 11.80 -16.95
CA ALA A 3 -15.82 10.44 -16.49
C ALA A 3 -14.60 9.51 -16.47
N VAL A 4 -13.73 9.58 -17.49
CA VAL A 4 -12.49 8.78 -17.56
C VAL A 4 -11.52 9.22 -16.46
N TYR A 5 -11.42 10.54 -16.23
CA TYR A 5 -10.57 11.10 -15.20
C TYR A 5 -11.06 10.72 -13.78
N ALA A 6 -12.35 10.85 -13.50
CA ALA A 6 -12.96 10.44 -12.24
C ALA A 6 -12.82 8.92 -12.01
N GLY A 7 -13.03 8.10 -13.04
CA GLY A 7 -12.81 6.66 -12.99
C GLY A 7 -11.36 6.29 -12.68
N THR A 8 -10.40 7.00 -13.28
CA THR A 8 -8.96 6.79 -13.02
C THR A 8 -8.61 7.12 -11.56
N LEU A 9 -9.08 8.26 -11.04
CA LEU A 9 -8.90 8.63 -9.63
C LEU A 9 -9.50 7.58 -8.67
N GLY A 10 -10.72 7.12 -8.96
CA GLY A 10 -11.39 6.10 -8.16
C GLY A 10 -10.61 4.78 -8.13
N ILE A 11 -10.13 4.31 -9.28
CA ILE A 11 -9.36 3.07 -9.38
C ILE A 11 -8.02 3.19 -8.66
N LEU A 12 -7.29 4.30 -8.84
CA LEU A 12 -6.01 4.52 -8.15
C LEU A 12 -6.21 4.57 -6.63
N MET A 13 -7.24 5.29 -6.17
CA MET A 13 -7.54 5.40 -4.74
C MET A 13 -7.96 4.05 -4.14
N ALA A 14 -8.82 3.30 -4.83
CA ALA A 14 -9.24 1.97 -4.40
C ALA A 14 -8.07 0.98 -4.34
N CYS A 15 -7.21 0.98 -5.37
CA CYS A 15 -6.02 0.13 -5.39
C CYS A 15 -5.03 0.51 -4.28
N GLY A 16 -4.80 1.81 -4.06
CA GLY A 16 -3.97 2.30 -2.98
C GLY A 16 -4.47 1.84 -1.60
N ILE A 17 -5.76 2.06 -1.30
CA ILE A 17 -6.39 1.63 -0.05
C ILE A 17 -6.32 0.10 0.10
N TYR A 18 -6.59 -0.66 -0.96
CA TYR A 18 -6.50 -2.12 -0.95
C TYR A 18 -5.09 -2.61 -0.58
N LEU A 19 -4.05 -2.00 -1.15
CA LEU A 19 -2.66 -2.36 -0.84
C LEU A 19 -2.26 -1.99 0.59
N LEU A 20 -2.80 -0.89 1.14
CA LEU A 20 -2.62 -0.52 2.55
C LEU A 20 -3.18 -1.59 3.51
N LEU A 21 -4.31 -2.20 3.16
CA LEU A 21 -4.98 -3.23 3.97
C LEU A 21 -4.28 -4.59 3.94
N ARG A 22 -3.31 -4.82 3.04
CA ARG A 22 -2.63 -6.11 2.87
C ARG A 22 -1.63 -6.45 3.99
N ALA A 23 -1.40 -5.53 4.94
CA ALA A 23 -0.53 -5.69 6.11
C ALA A 23 0.90 -6.18 5.81
N ARG A 24 1.38 -5.99 4.58
CA ARG A 24 2.74 -6.33 4.14
C ARG A 24 3.50 -5.04 3.85
N THR A 25 4.70 -4.92 4.38
CA THR A 25 5.46 -3.65 4.39
C THR A 25 5.67 -3.11 2.98
N PHE A 26 6.09 -3.98 2.04
CA PHE A 26 6.22 -3.59 0.64
C PHE A 26 4.89 -3.16 -0.02
N SER A 27 3.79 -3.86 0.30
CA SER A 27 2.47 -3.52 -0.25
C SER A 27 1.97 -2.18 0.30
N VAL A 28 2.21 -1.87 1.57
CA VAL A 28 1.87 -0.58 2.18
C VAL A 28 2.63 0.55 1.50
N VAL A 29 3.93 0.41 1.27
CA VAL A 29 4.74 1.42 0.56
C VAL A 29 4.19 1.66 -0.85
N MET A 30 3.87 0.60 -1.59
CA MET A 30 3.31 0.73 -2.93
C MET A 30 1.91 1.36 -2.93
N GLY A 31 1.08 1.05 -1.93
CA GLY A 31 -0.23 1.66 -1.76
C GLY A 31 -0.15 3.16 -1.43
N LEU A 32 0.80 3.56 -0.57
CA LEU A 32 1.07 4.96 -0.27
C LEU A 32 1.52 5.73 -1.52
N ALA A 33 2.36 5.13 -2.36
CA ALA A 33 2.78 5.71 -3.63
C ALA A 33 1.59 5.91 -4.59
N LEU A 34 0.70 4.91 -4.73
CA LEU A 34 -0.50 5.02 -5.56
C LEU A 34 -1.46 6.11 -5.09
N ILE A 35 -1.68 6.23 -3.77
CA ILE A 35 -2.49 7.32 -3.20
C ILE A 35 -1.83 8.67 -3.51
N SER A 36 -0.50 8.78 -3.37
CA SER A 36 0.22 10.02 -3.71
C SER A 36 -0.01 10.43 -5.17
N TYR A 37 0.07 9.48 -6.11
CA TYR A 37 -0.22 9.77 -7.52
C TYR A 37 -1.69 10.14 -7.76
N ALA A 38 -2.64 9.49 -7.07
CA ALA A 38 -4.06 9.83 -7.13
C ALA A 38 -4.30 11.28 -6.66
N VAL A 39 -3.66 11.69 -5.56
CA VAL A 39 -3.75 13.05 -5.03
C VAL A 39 -3.10 14.05 -5.99
N SER A 40 -1.91 13.76 -6.53
CA SER A 40 -1.27 14.64 -7.54
C SER A 40 -2.15 14.82 -8.77
N LEU A 41 -2.78 13.74 -9.26
CA LEU A 41 -3.76 13.85 -10.33
C LEU A 41 -4.94 14.71 -9.89
N PHE A 42 -5.57 14.43 -8.75
CA PHE A 42 -6.72 15.18 -8.23
C PHE A 42 -6.45 16.69 -8.11
N LEU A 43 -5.28 17.07 -7.60
CA LEU A 43 -4.84 18.47 -7.52
C LEU A 43 -4.80 19.13 -8.91
N LEU A 44 -4.27 18.42 -9.92
CA LEU A 44 -4.28 18.89 -11.30
C LEU A 44 -5.72 19.08 -11.84
N GLY A 45 -6.65 18.21 -11.43
CA GLY A 45 -8.05 18.27 -11.85
C GLY A 45 -8.82 19.48 -11.33
N MET A 46 -8.47 19.99 -10.14
CA MET A 46 -9.09 21.19 -9.57
C MET A 46 -8.83 22.47 -10.39
N GLY A 47 -7.74 22.49 -11.17
CA GLY A 47 -7.33 23.63 -12.00
C GLY A 47 -8.15 23.90 -13.26
N ARG A 48 -9.23 23.15 -13.48
CA ARG A 48 -9.90 22.92 -14.77
C ARG A 48 -8.97 22.25 -15.78
N LEU A 49 -9.43 21.16 -16.39
CA LEU A 49 -8.80 20.50 -17.55
C LEU A 49 -8.97 21.35 -18.84
N SER A 50 -8.67 22.64 -18.79
CA SER A 50 -8.70 23.49 -19.98
C SER A 50 -7.45 23.20 -20.82
N THR A 51 -7.60 22.34 -21.83
CA THR A 51 -6.55 22.02 -22.79
C THR A 51 -6.21 23.24 -23.65
N GLY A 52 -4.92 23.50 -23.92
CA GLY A 52 -4.49 24.46 -24.93
C GLY A 52 -4.02 25.84 -24.44
N ARG A 53 -3.71 26.00 -23.15
CA ARG A 53 -3.23 27.28 -22.58
C ARG A 53 -1.94 27.06 -21.78
N PRO A 54 -0.77 27.30 -22.36
CA PRO A 54 0.47 27.23 -21.60
C PRO A 54 0.41 28.20 -20.41
N PRO A 55 0.90 27.80 -19.22
CA PRO A 55 1.07 28.66 -18.04
C PRO A 55 2.29 29.58 -18.22
N ILE A 56 2.53 30.07 -19.44
CA ILE A 56 3.72 30.85 -19.83
C ILE A 56 3.21 32.19 -20.31
N ILE A 57 3.68 33.27 -19.68
CA ILE A 57 3.30 34.64 -20.01
C ILE A 57 3.74 34.95 -21.46
N ALA A 58 2.78 35.17 -22.35
CA ALA A 58 2.94 35.48 -23.76
C ALA A 58 1.86 36.48 -24.17
N THR A 59 2.25 37.57 -24.81
CA THR A 59 1.35 38.68 -25.18
C THR A 59 0.15 38.18 -26.00
N GLY A 60 -1.07 38.42 -25.49
CA GLY A 60 -2.32 38.02 -26.14
C GLY A 60 -2.77 36.58 -25.87
N ALA A 61 -2.02 35.80 -25.08
CA ALA A 61 -2.38 34.42 -24.77
C ALA A 61 -3.33 34.31 -23.57
N GLN A 62 -4.28 33.42 -23.76
CA GLN A 62 -5.20 32.88 -22.77
C GLN A 62 -4.36 31.94 -21.84
N TYR A 63 -4.11 32.27 -20.57
CA TYR A 63 -3.26 31.48 -19.63
C TYR A 63 -4.03 30.40 -18.84
N ALA A 64 -3.34 29.32 -18.46
CA ALA A 64 -3.82 28.36 -17.46
C ALA A 64 -3.48 28.84 -16.04
N ASP A 65 -4.25 28.38 -15.04
CA ASP A 65 -3.98 28.68 -13.63
C ASP A 65 -2.64 28.03 -13.20
N PRO A 66 -1.64 28.81 -12.75
CA PRO A 66 -0.37 28.27 -12.29
C PRO A 66 -0.45 27.64 -10.88
N LEU A 67 -1.49 27.92 -10.09
CA LEU A 67 -1.59 27.44 -8.70
C LEU A 67 -1.62 25.90 -8.60
N PRO A 68 -2.48 25.17 -9.35
CA PRO A 68 -2.51 23.71 -9.31
C PRO A 68 -1.19 23.07 -9.73
N GLN A 69 -0.46 23.70 -10.66
CA GLN A 69 0.81 23.19 -11.17
C GLN A 69 1.93 23.31 -10.13
N GLY A 70 1.99 24.44 -9.43
CA GLY A 70 2.92 24.63 -8.31
C GLY A 70 2.64 23.64 -7.18
N LEU A 71 1.37 23.48 -6.80
CA LEU A 71 0.95 22.53 -5.76
C LEU A 71 1.31 21.08 -6.11
N VAL A 72 1.16 20.69 -7.38
CA VAL A 72 1.55 19.35 -7.85
C VAL A 72 3.06 19.13 -7.76
N LEU A 73 3.89 20.10 -8.14
CA LEU A 73 5.35 19.97 -8.05
C LEU A 73 5.79 19.74 -6.59
N THR A 74 5.22 20.51 -5.65
CA THR A 74 5.47 20.31 -4.22
C THR A 74 4.99 18.94 -3.75
N ALA A 75 3.79 18.50 -4.15
CA ALA A 75 3.26 17.20 -3.79
C ALA A 75 4.14 16.05 -4.31
N ILE A 76 4.70 16.16 -5.52
CA ILE A 76 5.61 15.16 -6.10
C ILE A 76 6.89 15.04 -5.27
N VAL A 77 7.50 16.16 -4.88
CA VAL A 77 8.75 16.14 -4.09
C VAL A 77 8.50 15.57 -2.69
N ILE A 78 7.41 15.96 -2.03
CA ILE A 78 7.04 15.40 -0.72
C ILE A 78 6.76 13.90 -0.85
N GLY A 79 5.97 13.49 -1.85
CA GLY A 79 5.66 12.08 -2.11
C GLY A 79 6.91 11.25 -2.36
N PHE A 80 7.85 11.77 -3.14
CA PHE A 80 9.15 11.12 -3.36
C PHE A 80 9.95 10.98 -2.07
N ALA A 81 10.10 12.06 -1.29
CA ALA A 81 10.87 12.05 -0.04
C ALA A 81 10.25 11.07 0.98
N MET A 82 8.93 11.10 1.15
CA MET A 82 8.21 10.22 2.06
C MET A 82 8.28 8.75 1.61
N THR A 83 8.18 8.47 0.30
CA THR A 83 8.30 7.11 -0.24
C THR A 83 9.72 6.58 -0.06
N ALA A 84 10.74 7.37 -0.37
CA ALA A 84 12.13 6.97 -0.18
C ALA A 84 12.42 6.67 1.30
N PHE A 85 11.94 7.52 2.20
CA PHE A 85 12.04 7.29 3.64
C PHE A 85 11.31 5.99 4.08
N ALA A 86 10.09 5.78 3.61
CA ALA A 86 9.32 4.58 3.92
C ALA A 86 10.00 3.29 3.40
N VAL A 87 10.61 3.33 2.21
CA VAL A 87 11.39 2.21 1.65
C VAL A 87 12.62 1.92 2.52
N VAL A 88 13.38 2.94 2.92
CA VAL A 88 14.54 2.77 3.80
C VAL A 88 14.13 2.16 5.14
N LEU A 89 13.02 2.63 5.72
CA LEU A 89 12.46 2.03 6.94
C LEU A 89 12.01 0.59 6.73
N ALA A 90 11.38 0.27 5.60
CA ALA A 90 10.95 -1.08 5.26
C ALA A 90 12.14 -2.05 5.16
N LEU A 91 13.20 -1.65 4.45
CA LEU A 91 14.43 -2.43 4.34
C LEU A 91 15.13 -2.61 5.70
N ARG A 92 15.16 -1.56 6.52
CA ARG A 92 15.72 -1.64 7.87
C ARG A 92 14.89 -2.56 8.78
N SER A 93 13.56 -2.48 8.70
CA SER A 93 12.65 -3.35 9.45
C SER A 93 12.84 -4.82 9.06
N LEU A 94 12.97 -5.09 7.76
CA LEU A 94 13.26 -6.42 7.24
C LEU A 94 14.60 -6.95 7.77
N GLY A 95 15.64 -6.11 7.80
CA GLY A 95 16.96 -6.50 8.34
C GLY A 95 16.96 -6.81 9.85
N ILE A 96 16.07 -6.20 10.63
CA ILE A 96 15.98 -6.41 12.08
C ILE A 96 15.06 -7.59 12.44
N THR A 97 13.92 -7.68 11.77
CA THR A 97 12.85 -8.61 12.13
C THR A 97 12.89 -9.91 11.31
N GLY A 98 13.46 -9.87 10.11
CA GLY A 98 13.40 -10.99 9.15
C GLY A 98 12.02 -11.26 8.57
N SER A 99 10.99 -10.49 8.97
CA SER A 99 9.61 -10.60 8.50
C SER A 99 9.21 -9.37 7.70
N ASP A 100 8.47 -9.58 6.61
CA ASP A 100 7.90 -8.53 5.76
C ASP A 100 6.47 -8.14 6.21
N HIS A 101 5.96 -8.76 7.28
CA HIS A 101 4.67 -8.39 7.87
C HIS A 101 4.81 -7.09 8.66
N VAL A 102 3.83 -6.18 8.53
CA VAL A 102 3.88 -4.83 9.12
C VAL A 102 4.00 -4.87 10.65
N ASP A 103 3.39 -5.87 11.30
CA ASP A 103 3.46 -6.03 12.76
C ASP A 103 4.76 -6.71 13.24
N GLY A 104 5.65 -7.09 12.33
CA GLY A 104 6.91 -7.77 12.64
C GLY A 104 6.74 -9.17 13.26
N ARG A 105 5.53 -9.71 13.28
CA ARG A 105 5.22 -11.09 13.65
C ARG A 105 4.60 -11.75 12.45
N GLU A 106 5.16 -12.89 12.01
CA GLU A 106 4.39 -13.79 11.18
C GLU A 106 3.21 -14.27 12.01
N ALA A 107 2.00 -14.21 11.46
CA ALA A 107 0.81 -14.78 12.08
C ALA A 107 1.00 -16.31 12.18
N GLY A 108 1.71 -16.76 13.22
CA GLY A 108 1.78 -18.16 13.60
C GLY A 108 0.36 -18.64 13.90
N PRO A 109 0.03 -19.90 13.58
CA PRO A 109 -1.32 -20.41 13.69
C PRO A 109 -1.83 -20.15 15.10
N ALA A 110 -2.99 -19.50 15.21
CA ALA A 110 -3.69 -19.33 16.46
C ALA A 110 -3.75 -20.71 17.15
N ARG A 111 -3.02 -20.88 18.27
CA ARG A 111 -3.17 -22.06 19.12
C ARG A 111 -4.55 -21.97 19.76
N GLY A 112 -5.55 -22.37 19.00
CA GLY A 112 -6.90 -22.69 19.41
C GLY A 112 -7.17 -24.17 19.21
N GLU A 113 -6.16 -25.03 19.31
CA GLU A 113 -6.39 -26.47 19.45
C GLU A 113 -6.58 -26.75 20.95
N PRO A 114 -7.81 -26.99 21.43
CA PRO A 114 -8.00 -27.55 22.76
C PRO A 114 -7.29 -28.92 22.81
N PRO A 115 -6.69 -29.30 23.95
CA PRO A 115 -6.00 -30.57 24.08
C PRO A 115 -6.95 -31.70 23.69
N ALA A 116 -6.59 -32.46 22.66
CA ALA A 116 -7.30 -33.66 22.25
C ALA A 116 -7.40 -34.58 23.47
N ALA A 117 -8.60 -34.60 24.05
CA ALA A 117 -8.93 -35.42 25.19
C ALA A 117 -8.91 -36.89 24.75
N GLY A 118 -8.07 -37.67 25.42
CA GLY A 118 -8.19 -39.12 25.63
C GLY A 118 -8.43 -39.99 24.40
N THR A 119 -7.37 -40.62 23.91
CA THR A 119 -7.53 -41.91 23.24
C THR A 119 -7.64 -42.99 24.33
N PRO A 120 -8.79 -43.69 24.46
CA PRO A 120 -8.91 -44.80 25.38
C PRO A 120 -8.16 -46.03 24.82
N GLY A 121 -7.36 -46.64 25.68
CA GLY A 121 -6.82 -48.01 25.66
C GLY A 121 -6.74 -48.77 24.33
N THR A 122 -5.51 -49.11 23.93
CA THR A 122 -5.24 -50.38 23.24
C THR A 122 -4.94 -51.47 24.28
N PRO A 123 -5.83 -52.45 24.50
CA PRO A 123 -5.50 -53.65 25.24
C PRO A 123 -4.83 -54.67 24.30
N GLY A 124 -3.72 -55.27 24.75
CA GLY A 124 -3.22 -56.52 24.19
C GLY A 124 -1.85 -56.46 23.55
N THR A 125 -0.81 -56.60 24.36
CA THR A 125 0.36 -57.42 23.99
C THR A 125 0.71 -58.27 25.20
N ASP A 126 0.06 -59.42 25.31
CA ASP A 126 0.51 -60.53 26.14
C ASP A 126 1.91 -60.93 25.67
N THR A 127 2.91 -60.61 26.50
CA THR A 127 4.26 -61.15 26.37
C THR A 127 4.23 -62.61 26.83
N ALA A 128 3.70 -63.47 25.97
CA ALA A 128 3.84 -64.91 26.07
C ALA A 128 5.07 -65.34 25.26
N SER A 129 6.22 -65.43 25.92
CA SER A 129 7.31 -66.29 25.50
C SER A 129 8.16 -66.63 26.71
N GLY A 130 7.72 -67.64 27.46
CA GLY A 130 8.65 -68.51 28.15
C GLY A 130 9.33 -69.42 27.13
N GLN A 131 10.65 -69.34 27.08
CA GLN A 131 11.61 -70.43 26.88
C GLN A 131 13.02 -69.85 26.86
#